data_AF-A0A960TRR1-F1
#
_entry.id   AF-A0A960TRR1-F1
#
_cell.length_a   1.000
_cell.length_b   1.000
_cell.length_c   1.000
_cell.angle_alpha   90.00
_cell.angle_beta   90.00
_cell.angle_gamma   90.00
#
_symmetry.space_group_name_H-M   'P 1'
#
loop_
_entity.id
_entity.type
_entity.pdbx_description
1 polymer ?
#
loop_
_entity_poly.entity_id
_entity_poly.type
_entity_poly.pdbx_seq_one_letter_code
_entity_poly.pdbx_strand_id
1 'polypeptide(L)'
;MPDAHDVTTMLASLRDGDRAAVDALFSLLYDELRRTARRQLAVRGDAHTLGTTVVVHEVYLKLQGARTLSLEDRGHFLALAARAMRQVLVDHARARLADKRGGGARPTLL
;
A
#
# COMPACT_ATOMS: atom_id res chain seq x y z
N MET A 1 9.80 10.09 20.46
CA MET A 1 8.90 9.25 19.64
C MET A 1 7.54 9.90 19.78
N PRO A 2 6.90 10.39 18.71
CA PRO A 2 5.56 10.95 18.86
C PRO A 2 4.63 9.83 19.31
N ASP A 3 3.91 10.08 20.39
CA ASP A 3 3.02 9.11 21.02
C ASP A 3 1.78 8.89 20.16
N ALA A 4 1.06 7.78 20.38
CA ALA A 4 -0.17 7.49 19.64
C ALA A 4 -1.21 8.63 19.76
N HIS A 5 -1.17 9.39 20.87
CA HIS A 5 -1.96 10.60 21.05
C HIS A 5 -1.58 11.72 20.07
N ASP A 6 -0.29 11.98 19.84
CA ASP A 6 0.16 13.00 18.87
C ASP A 6 -0.36 12.69 17.47
N VAL A 7 -0.33 11.42 17.07
CA VAL A 7 -0.81 10.99 15.74
C VAL A 7 -2.31 11.20 15.61
N THR A 8 -3.09 10.83 16.64
CA THR A 8 -4.55 11.03 16.65
C THR A 8 -4.93 12.52 16.72
N THR A 9 -4.17 13.36 17.43
CA THR A 9 -4.40 14.82 17.47
C THR A 9 -4.03 15.49 16.14
N MET A 10 -2.98 15.01 15.47
CA MET A 10 -2.63 15.44 14.11
C MET A 10 -3.74 15.07 13.13
N LEU A 11 -4.30 13.85 13.25
CA LEU A 11 -5.45 13.31 12.50
C LEU A 11 -6.78 14.03 12.78
N ALA A 12 -7.02 14.50 14.00
CA ALA A 12 -8.22 15.28 14.32
C ALA A 12 -8.18 16.70 13.75
N SER A 13 -6.98 17.25 13.53
CA SER A 13 -6.78 18.58 12.93
C SER A 13 -6.88 18.57 11.40
N LEU A 14 -7.06 17.38 10.83
CA LEU A 14 -6.99 17.10 9.40
C LEU A 14 -8.36 17.24 8.74
N ARG A 15 -8.47 18.15 7.78
CA ARG A 15 -9.66 18.30 6.93
C ARG A 15 -9.53 17.41 5.69
N ASP A 16 -10.69 17.06 5.14
CA ASP A 16 -10.84 16.15 4.01
C ASP A 16 -9.87 16.47 2.85
N GLY A 17 -9.11 15.47 2.40
CA GLY A 17 -8.24 15.56 1.22
C GLY A 17 -6.85 16.19 1.41
N ASP A 18 -6.39 16.44 2.63
CA ASP A 18 -5.10 17.10 2.85
C ASP A 18 -3.91 16.15 2.61
N ARG A 19 -3.39 16.19 1.38
CA ARG A 19 -2.24 15.39 0.93
C ARG A 19 -1.01 15.54 1.81
N ALA A 20 -0.80 16.70 2.42
CA ALA A 20 0.34 16.96 3.29
C ALA A 20 0.34 16.08 4.54
N ALA A 21 -0.84 15.71 5.03
CA ALA A 21 -0.95 14.83 6.17
C ALA A 21 -0.75 13.37 5.86
N VAL A 22 -1.24 12.91 4.71
CA VAL A 22 -0.93 11.56 4.23
C VAL A 22 0.58 11.41 4.15
N ASP A 23 1.28 12.43 3.65
CA ASP A 23 2.74 12.45 3.59
C ASP A 23 3.43 12.42 4.97
N ALA A 24 2.95 13.24 5.92
CA ALA A 24 3.45 13.25 7.29
C ALA A 24 3.25 11.91 8.02
N LEU A 25 2.04 11.33 7.93
CA LEU A 25 1.72 10.02 8.49
C LEU A 25 2.53 8.91 7.84
N PHE A 26 2.70 8.96 6.52
CA PHE A 26 3.47 7.97 5.79
C PHE A 26 4.93 8.01 6.18
N SER A 27 5.51 9.21 6.29
CA SER A 27 6.88 9.41 6.75
C SER A 27 7.07 8.92 8.18
N LEU A 28 6.11 9.24 9.06
CA LEU A 28 6.18 8.83 10.46
C LEU A 28 6.07 7.31 10.64
N LEU A 29 5.21 6.65 9.86
CA LEU A 29 4.90 5.23 9.98
C LEU A 29 5.66 4.35 8.98
N TYR A 30 6.63 4.91 8.26
CA TYR A 30 7.34 4.24 7.17
C TYR A 30 7.93 2.88 7.58
N ASP A 31 8.57 2.81 8.74
CA ASP A 31 9.18 1.56 9.23
C ASP A 31 8.13 0.47 9.52
N GLU A 32 6.95 0.86 9.99
CA GLU A 32 5.86 -0.07 10.26
C GLU A 32 5.18 -0.55 8.98
N LEU A 33 5.01 0.35 8.02
CA LEU A 33 4.58 0.03 6.67
C LEU A 33 5.55 -0.96 6.03
N ARG A 34 6.86 -0.72 6.14
CA ARG A 34 7.90 -1.62 5.62
C ARG A 34 7.88 -2.99 6.29
N ARG A 35 7.71 -3.05 7.62
CA ARG A 35 7.53 -4.32 8.35
C ARG A 35 6.27 -5.07 7.90
N THR A 36 5.17 -4.35 7.70
CA THR A 36 3.91 -4.94 7.24
C THR A 36 4.01 -5.46 5.82
N ALA A 37 4.60 -4.70 4.90
CA ALA A 37 4.85 -5.13 3.53
C ALA A 37 5.75 -6.38 3.48
N ARG A 38 6.83 -6.43 4.27
CA ARG A 38 7.70 -7.62 4.37
C ARG A 38 6.93 -8.86 4.78
N ARG A 39 6.10 -8.76 5.84
CA ARG A 39 5.27 -9.88 6.30
C ARG A 39 4.31 -10.34 5.21
N GLN A 40 3.63 -9.43 4.52
CA GLN A 40 2.70 -9.80 3.46
C GLN A 40 3.38 -10.44 2.25
N LEU A 41 4.56 -9.95 1.85
CA LEU A 41 5.38 -10.54 0.79
C LEU A 41 5.84 -11.95 1.16
N ALA A 42 6.27 -12.17 2.41
CA ALA A 42 6.69 -13.48 2.90
C ALA A 42 5.55 -14.49 2.87
N VAL A 43 4.34 -14.11 3.31
CA VAL A 43 3.15 -14.98 3.30
C VAL A 43 2.76 -15.43 1.89
N ARG A 44 3.00 -14.61 0.87
CA ARG A 44 2.67 -14.94 -0.53
C ARG A 44 3.81 -15.61 -1.31
N GLY A 45 5.03 -15.62 -0.76
CA GLY A 45 6.23 -16.08 -1.48
C GLY A 45 6.71 -15.13 -2.58
N ASP A 46 6.16 -13.90 -2.66
CA ASP A 46 6.47 -12.93 -3.72
C ASP A 46 7.67 -12.02 -3.37
N ALA A 47 8.34 -12.26 -2.24
CA ALA A 47 9.45 -11.43 -1.75
C ALA A 47 10.65 -11.33 -2.73
N HIS A 48 10.81 -12.31 -3.62
CA HIS A 48 11.87 -12.34 -4.63
C HIS A 48 11.50 -11.65 -5.95
N THR A 49 10.22 -11.40 -6.20
CA THR A 49 9.71 -10.82 -7.45
C THR A 49 9.21 -9.39 -7.30
N LEU A 50 8.84 -8.99 -6.08
CA LEU A 50 8.35 -7.65 -5.80
C LEU A 50 9.02 -7.11 -4.53
N GLY A 51 9.73 -6.00 -4.68
CA GLY A 51 10.47 -5.39 -3.57
C GLY A 51 9.55 -4.76 -2.53
N THR A 52 9.93 -4.85 -1.25
CA THR A 52 9.18 -4.20 -0.16
C THR A 52 9.00 -2.71 -0.38
N THR A 53 10.04 -2.01 -0.82
CA THR A 53 9.99 -0.56 -1.08
C THR A 53 8.98 -0.22 -2.18
N VAL A 54 8.89 -1.07 -3.21
CA VAL A 54 7.93 -0.90 -4.32
C VAL A 54 6.51 -1.00 -3.80
N VAL A 55 6.20 -2.03 -3.00
CA VAL A 55 4.87 -2.19 -2.38
C VAL A 55 4.51 -0.98 -1.52
N VAL A 56 5.44 -0.51 -0.70
CA VAL A 56 5.24 0.64 0.18
C VAL A 56 4.96 1.90 -0.64
N HIS A 57 5.75 2.16 -1.69
CA HIS A 57 5.58 3.33 -2.55
C HIS A 57 4.29 3.29 -3.39
N GLU A 58 3.89 2.13 -3.92
CA GLU A 58 2.60 1.95 -4.60
C GLU A 58 1.42 2.28 -3.68
N VAL A 59 1.50 1.87 -2.41
CA VAL A 59 0.47 2.19 -1.42
C VAL A 59 0.44 3.68 -1.10
N TYR A 60 1.60 4.34 -1.00
CA TYR A 60 1.66 5.79 -0.85
C TYR A 60 0.89 6.51 -1.97
N LEU A 61 1.17 6.16 -3.23
CA LEU A 61 0.53 6.77 -4.39
C LEU A 61 -0.99 6.52 -4.39
N LYS A 62 -1.42 5.29 -4.06
CA LYS A 62 -2.85 4.96 -3.96
C LYS A 62 -3.58 5.76 -2.87
N LEU A 63 -2.95 5.95 -1.71
CA LEU A 63 -3.55 6.72 -0.61
C LEU A 63 -3.55 8.22 -0.91
N GLN A 64 -2.47 8.78 -1.48
CA GLN A 64 -2.43 10.17 -1.92
C GLN A 64 -3.46 10.50 -3.01
N GLY A 65 -3.78 9.54 -3.89
CA GLY A 65 -4.78 9.70 -4.94
C GLY A 65 -6.24 9.52 -4.49
N ALA A 66 -6.48 9.11 -3.25
CA ALA A 66 -7.83 8.90 -2.74
C ALA A 66 -8.51 10.24 -2.43
N ARG A 67 -9.70 10.48 -3.00
CA ARG A 67 -10.43 11.75 -2.88
C ARG A 67 -10.95 12.05 -1.46
N THR A 68 -11.24 11.01 -0.69
CA THR A 68 -11.78 11.10 0.66
C THR A 68 -11.14 10.01 1.51
N LEU A 69 -10.37 10.40 2.50
CA LEU A 69 -9.73 9.51 3.47
C LEU A 69 -10.18 9.93 4.86
N SER A 70 -11.21 9.26 5.38
CA SER A 70 -11.60 9.42 6.78
C SER A 70 -10.65 8.61 7.65
N LEU A 71 -9.57 9.25 8.13
CA LEU A 71 -8.59 8.63 9.01
C LEU A 71 -8.87 9.06 10.45
N GLU A 72 -9.22 8.09 11.30
CA GLU A 72 -9.62 8.35 12.69
C GLU A 72 -8.41 8.25 13.64
N ASP A 73 -7.54 7.28 13.41
CA ASP A 73 -6.35 7.06 14.21
C ASP A 73 -5.25 6.34 13.40
N ARG A 74 -4.10 6.18 14.06
CA ARG A 74 -2.94 5.45 13.54
C ARG A 74 -3.25 4.02 13.13
N GLY A 75 -4.08 3.31 13.89
CA GLY A 75 -4.50 1.94 13.62
C GLY A 75 -5.33 1.86 12.35
N HIS A 76 -6.26 2.79 12.16
CA HIS A 76 -7.08 2.90 10.96
C HIS A 76 -6.20 3.16 9.72
N PHE A 77 -5.23 4.07 9.81
CA PHE A 77 -4.27 4.29 8.72
C PHE A 77 -3.47 3.02 8.37
N LEU A 78 -2.91 2.34 9.37
CA LEU A 78 -2.15 1.10 9.14
C LEU A 78 -3.02 -0.02 8.57
N ALA A 79 -4.27 -0.14 9.01
CA ALA A 79 -5.22 -1.11 8.49
C ALA A 79 -5.56 -0.83 7.01
N LEU A 80 -5.79 0.43 6.67
CA LEU A 80 -6.06 0.87 5.30
C LEU A 80 -4.84 0.62 4.40
N ALA A 81 -3.64 1.01 4.85
CA ALA A 81 -2.41 0.75 4.14
C ALA A 81 -2.18 -0.76 3.94
N ALA A 82 -2.39 -1.57 4.98
CA ALA A 82 -2.27 -3.03 4.88
C ALA A 82 -3.26 -3.63 3.86
N ARG A 83 -4.47 -3.08 3.75
CA ARG A 83 -5.45 -3.47 2.73
C ARG A 83 -4.99 -3.08 1.32
N ALA A 84 -4.48 -1.86 1.15
CA ALA A 84 -3.94 -1.40 -0.13
C ALA A 84 -2.74 -2.25 -0.57
N MET A 85 -1.84 -2.63 0.36
CA MET A 85 -0.72 -3.54 0.07
C MET A 85 -1.22 -4.88 -0.47
N ARG A 86 -2.24 -5.47 0.15
CA ARG A 86 -2.82 -6.74 -0.34
C ARG A 86 -3.36 -6.61 -1.76
N GLN A 87 -3.97 -5.48 -2.12
CA GLN A 87 -4.44 -5.22 -3.48
C GLN A 87 -3.27 -5.14 -4.47
N VAL A 88 -2.24 -4.36 -4.16
CA VAL A 88 -1.02 -4.24 -4.98
C VAL A 88 -0.40 -5.63 -5.24
N LEU A 89 -0.28 -6.46 -4.20
CA LEU A 89 0.27 -7.82 -4.33
C LEU A 89 -0.61 -8.72 -5.22
N VAL A 90 -1.94 -8.63 -5.09
CA VAL A 90 -2.88 -9.40 -5.93
C VAL A 90 -2.81 -8.95 -7.39
N ASP A 91 -2.80 -7.64 -7.63
CA ASP A 91 -2.76 -7.07 -8.97
C ASP A 91 -1.45 -7.45 -9.66
N HIS A 92 -0.32 -7.38 -8.96
CA HIS A 92 0.97 -7.82 -9.46
C HIS A 92 0.99 -9.32 -9.79
N ALA A 93 0.45 -10.16 -8.90
CA ALA A 93 0.35 -11.60 -9.15
C ALA A 93 -0.54 -11.91 -10.37
N ARG A 94 -1.65 -11.18 -10.54
CA ARG A 94 -2.55 -11.31 -11.70
C ARG A 94 -1.86 -10.90 -13.00
N ALA A 95 -1.18 -9.76 -13.02
CA ALA A 95 -0.43 -9.29 -14.19
C ALA A 95 0.63 -10.32 -14.62
N ARG A 96 1.41 -10.83 -13.66
CA ARG A 96 2.40 -11.88 -13.90
C ARG A 96 1.81 -13.16 -14.50
N LEU A 97 0.61 -13.57 -14.08
CA LEU A 97 -0.07 -14.74 -14.64
C LEU A 97 -0.59 -14.47 -16.07
N ALA A 98 -1.04 -13.24 -16.36
CA ALA A 98 -1.45 -12.83 -17.70
C ALA A 98 -0.26 -12.83 -18.67
N ASP A 99 0.88 -12.26 -18.28
CA ASP A 99 2.10 -12.23 -19.08
C ASP A 99 2.60 -13.65 -19.40
N LYS A 100 2.56 -14.55 -18.42
CA LYS A 100 2.91 -15.97 -18.62
C LYS A 100 1.99 -16.70 -19.60
N ARG A 101 0.74 -16.26 -19.74
CA ARG A 101 -0.25 -16.86 -20.68
C ARG A 101 -0.20 -16.21 -22.07
N GLY A 102 0.27 -14.97 -22.19
CA GLY A 102 0.45 -14.25 -23.46
C GLY A 102 1.70 -14.63 -24.25
N GLY A 103 2.70 -15.25 -23.61
CA GLY A 103 3.96 -15.65 -24.25
C GLY A 103 3.92 -16.89 -25.16
N GLY A 104 2.75 -17.51 -25.37
CA GLY A 104 2.61 -18.73 -26.17
C GLY A 104 1.32 -18.87 -26.98
N ALA A 105 0.43 -17.86 -26.95
CA ALA A 105 -0.77 -17.87 -27.78
C ALA A 105 -0.46 -17.27 -29.15
N ARG A 106 0.12 -18.07 -30.06
CA ARG A 106 -0.08 -17.83 -31.49
C ARG A 106 -1.60 -17.88 -31.72
N PRO A 107 -2.23 -16.83 -32.27
CA PRO A 107 -3.61 -16.95 -32.70
C PRO A 107 -3.61 -17.94 -33.86
N THR A 108 -4.05 -19.18 -33.62
CA THR A 108 -4.47 -20.06 -34.71
C THR A 108 -5.79 -19.50 -35.23
N LEU A 109 -5.70 -18.53 -36.12
CA LEU A 109 -6.77 -18.24 -37.07
C LEU A 109 -6.60 -19.26 -38.21
N LEU A 110 -7.43 -20.29 -38.17
CA LEU A 110 -7.84 -21.06 -39.35
C LEU A 110 -9.12 -20.43 -39.89
#